data_AF-A0A359E4U3-F1
#
_entry.id   AF-A0A359E4U3-F1
#
_cell.length_a   1.000
_cell.length_b   1.000
_cell.length_c   1.000
_cell.angle_alpha   90.00
_cell.angle_beta   90.00
_cell.angle_gamma   90.00
#
_symmetry.space_group_name_H-M   'P 1'
#
loop_
_entity.id
_entity.type
_entity.pdbx_description
1 polymer ?
#
loop_
_entity_poly.entity_id
_entity_poly.type
_entity_poly.pdbx_seq_one_letter_code
_entity_poly.pdbx_strand_id
1 'polypeptide(L)'
;MLTKYSKPFGKESLNYYSGAISMSSRPPKLAQKILEKLQYDDVWKTTVGDFDEYFHYLAKKEGPKKAKRWYWQQILRYAPSKITHKFYWSAAMFLNYIKISFRNLKKHKSYSFINIFGLSVGLVCFVLIGLFVQYELSYDKFHETSDRTYRVLAQQPGNEYMGSDMYTLTPTALSATMKSDFPEVEAATYFGMTRTLLSIEDETFSEAGVLSDGDFFQIFSYQWYEGNPETALQDPNSI
;
A
#
# COMPACT_ATOMS: atom_id res chain seq x y z
N MET A 1 48.53 36.07 -21.33
CA MET A 1 49.54 35.07 -20.93
C MET A 1 48.91 33.70 -21.10
N LEU A 2 49.36 32.99 -22.15
CA LEU A 2 49.20 31.55 -22.44
C LEU A 2 47.78 30.97 -22.66
N THR A 3 47.15 31.21 -23.81
CA THR A 3 46.99 30.34 -25.01
C THR A 3 46.36 28.95 -24.83
N LYS A 4 45.15 28.84 -25.40
CA LYS A 4 44.46 27.67 -25.99
C LYS A 4 45.38 26.50 -26.38
N TYR A 5 45.10 25.31 -25.84
CA TYR A 5 45.36 24.02 -26.49
C TYR A 5 44.11 23.14 -26.39
N SER A 6 43.12 23.46 -27.23
CA SER A 6 42.08 22.52 -27.65
C SER A 6 42.62 21.79 -28.88
N LYS A 7 43.04 20.54 -28.71
CA LYS A 7 43.22 19.62 -29.84
C LYS A 7 42.02 18.66 -29.85
N PRO A 8 41.25 18.58 -30.95
CA PRO A 8 40.29 17.52 -31.13
C PRO A 8 41.08 16.27 -31.55
N PHE A 9 41.46 15.44 -30.59
CA PHE A 9 42.09 14.16 -30.92
C PHE A 9 41.03 13.18 -31.42
N GLY A 10 40.88 13.19 -32.75
CA GLY A 10 41.01 12.00 -33.58
C GLY A 10 39.99 10.91 -33.32
N LYS A 11 39.00 10.86 -34.23
CA LYS A 11 38.19 9.67 -34.59
C LYS A 11 39.02 8.46 -35.08
N GLU A 12 40.30 8.34 -34.70
CA GLU A 12 41.26 7.38 -35.28
C GLU A 12 41.46 6.11 -34.44
N SER A 13 40.98 6.05 -33.19
CA SER A 13 40.99 4.81 -32.40
C SER A 13 39.85 3.84 -32.74
N LEU A 14 38.88 4.26 -33.57
CA LEU A 14 37.73 3.44 -33.97
C LEU A 14 38.00 2.50 -35.16
N ASN A 15 39.16 2.62 -35.83
CA ASN A 15 39.46 1.86 -37.05
C ASN A 15 40.29 0.59 -36.85
N TYR A 16 40.76 0.28 -35.64
CA TYR A 16 41.47 -0.99 -35.36
C TYR A 16 40.52 -2.21 -35.21
N TYR A 17 39.21 -2.00 -35.25
CA TYR A 17 38.18 -3.03 -35.07
C TYR A 17 37.23 -3.17 -36.27
N SER A 18 37.66 -2.79 -37.48
CA SER A 18 36.88 -2.98 -38.71
C SER A 18 37.17 -4.33 -39.38
N GLY A 19 37.12 -5.40 -38.58
CA GLY A 19 37.23 -6.79 -39.03
C GLY A 19 36.24 -7.63 -38.25
N ALA A 20 35.07 -7.88 -38.85
CA ALA A 20 33.99 -8.78 -38.42
C ALA A 20 34.13 -9.38 -37.00
N ILE A 21 33.86 -8.59 -35.97
CA ILE A 21 33.69 -9.10 -34.60
C ILE A 21 32.34 -9.84 -34.57
N SER A 22 32.39 -11.16 -34.66
CA SER A 22 31.21 -12.01 -34.45
C SER A 22 30.55 -11.65 -33.11
N MET A 23 29.22 -11.63 -33.04
CA MET A 23 28.45 -11.23 -31.84
C MET A 23 28.85 -11.99 -30.55
N SER A 24 29.56 -13.12 -30.66
CA SER A 24 30.05 -13.90 -29.52
C SER A 24 31.29 -13.29 -28.83
N SER A 25 31.96 -12.32 -29.45
CA SER A 25 33.29 -11.80 -29.06
C SER A 25 33.25 -10.45 -28.32
N ARG A 26 32.07 -10.02 -27.84
CA ARG A 26 31.90 -8.77 -27.07
C ARG A 26 31.83 -9.05 -25.56
N PRO A 27 32.39 -8.16 -24.71
CA PRO A 27 32.26 -8.26 -23.26
C PRO A 27 30.78 -8.24 -22.83
N PRO A 28 30.42 -8.84 -21.67
CA PRO A 28 29.03 -8.87 -21.23
C PRO A 28 28.57 -7.45 -20.87
N LYS A 29 27.61 -6.89 -21.62
CA LYS A 29 27.09 -5.53 -21.42
C LYS A 29 26.57 -5.28 -19.99
N LEU A 30 25.98 -6.29 -19.36
CA LEU A 30 25.52 -6.19 -17.96
C LEU A 30 26.70 -6.09 -16.98
N ALA A 31 27.77 -6.84 -17.23
CA ALA A 31 28.98 -6.83 -16.42
C ALA A 31 29.68 -5.45 -16.49
N GLN A 32 29.75 -4.87 -17.70
CA GLN A 32 30.25 -3.52 -17.90
C GLN A 32 29.41 -2.46 -17.17
N LYS A 33 28.08 -2.50 -17.31
CA LYS A 33 27.18 -1.59 -16.58
C LYS A 33 27.30 -1.69 -15.06
N ILE A 34 27.50 -2.90 -14.53
CA ILE A 34 27.71 -3.12 -13.09
C ILE A 34 29.04 -2.50 -12.65
N LEU A 35 30.10 -2.70 -13.43
CA LEU A 35 31.43 -2.14 -13.15
C LEU A 35 31.41 -0.60 -13.21
N GLU A 36 30.75 -0.03 -14.23
CA GLU A 36 30.52 1.41 -14.40
C GLU A 36 29.74 2.01 -13.22
N LYS A 37 28.70 1.33 -12.74
CA LYS A 37 27.89 1.82 -11.62
C LYS A 37 28.61 1.73 -10.28
N LEU A 38 29.58 0.81 -10.16
CA LEU A 38 30.30 0.56 -8.91
C LEU A 38 31.51 1.47 -8.73
N GLN A 39 32.03 2.08 -9.80
CA GLN A 39 33.22 2.94 -9.77
C GLN A 39 32.85 4.40 -10.07
N TYR A 40 33.21 5.32 -9.16
CA TYR A 40 32.76 6.72 -9.16
C TYR A 40 33.89 7.76 -9.40
N ASP A 41 35.16 7.35 -9.49
CA ASP A 41 36.31 8.29 -9.54
C ASP A 41 37.10 8.22 -10.85
N ASP A 42 37.51 9.39 -11.39
CA ASP A 42 38.15 9.65 -12.71
C ASP A 42 39.33 8.75 -13.13
N VAL A 43 39.92 7.99 -12.20
CA VAL A 43 40.94 6.96 -12.48
C VAL A 43 40.37 5.77 -13.27
N TRP A 44 39.04 5.68 -13.42
CA TRP A 44 38.31 4.48 -13.89
C TRP A 44 38.38 4.17 -15.39
N LYS A 45 38.56 5.19 -16.26
CA LYS A 45 38.52 4.97 -17.72
C LYS A 45 39.62 4.02 -18.20
N THR A 46 40.71 3.90 -17.45
CA THR A 46 41.82 2.99 -17.75
C THR A 46 41.50 1.55 -17.32
N THR A 47 40.92 1.34 -16.13
CA THR A 47 40.65 -0.02 -15.60
C THR A 47 39.57 -0.77 -16.39
N VAL A 48 38.50 -0.10 -16.83
CA VAL A 48 37.48 -0.73 -17.69
C VAL A 48 38.10 -1.07 -19.06
N GLY A 49 38.94 -0.17 -19.59
CA GLY A 49 39.72 -0.40 -20.81
C GLY A 49 40.61 -1.63 -20.70
N ASP A 50 41.36 -1.77 -19.60
CA ASP A 50 42.26 -2.90 -19.36
C ASP A 50 41.49 -4.24 -19.28
N PHE A 51 40.32 -4.22 -18.66
CA PHE A 51 39.47 -5.41 -18.52
C PHE A 51 38.86 -5.82 -19.87
N ASP A 52 38.46 -4.85 -20.68
CA ASP A 52 37.91 -5.07 -22.02
C ASP A 52 38.99 -5.55 -23.01
N GLU A 53 40.21 -4.99 -22.96
CA GLU A 53 41.35 -5.44 -23.77
C GLU A 53 41.74 -6.88 -23.43
N TYR A 54 41.88 -7.20 -22.14
CA TYR A 54 42.22 -8.56 -21.71
C TYR A 54 41.10 -9.57 -22.02
N PHE A 55 39.84 -9.14 -21.98
CA PHE A 55 38.71 -9.95 -22.43
C PHE A 55 38.85 -10.33 -23.92
N HIS A 56 39.18 -9.37 -24.78
CA HIS A 56 39.38 -9.62 -26.21
C HIS A 56 40.58 -10.53 -26.48
N TYR A 57 41.67 -10.40 -25.72
CA TYR A 57 42.80 -11.31 -25.76
C TYR A 57 42.40 -12.75 -25.39
N LEU A 58 41.70 -12.95 -24.27
CA LEU A 58 41.23 -14.26 -23.83
C LEU A 58 40.20 -14.88 -24.77
N ALA A 59 39.32 -14.07 -25.35
CA ALA A 59 38.31 -14.53 -26.31
C ALA A 59 38.97 -15.10 -27.58
N LYS A 60 40.09 -14.52 -28.03
CA LYS A 60 40.86 -14.98 -29.18
C LYS A 60 41.70 -16.23 -28.89
N LYS A 61 42.26 -16.35 -27.67
CA LYS A 61 43.16 -17.46 -27.29
C LYS A 61 42.44 -18.72 -26.79
N GLU A 62 41.40 -18.55 -25.97
CA GLU A 62 40.76 -19.66 -25.25
C GLU A 62 39.24 -19.78 -25.52
N GLY A 63 38.70 -18.88 -26.33
CA GLY A 63 37.30 -18.87 -26.73
C GLY A 63 36.38 -18.00 -25.84
N PRO A 64 35.21 -17.60 -26.36
CA PRO A 64 34.38 -16.55 -25.76
C PRO A 64 33.71 -16.94 -24.44
N LYS A 65 33.44 -18.23 -24.21
CA LYS A 65 32.79 -18.70 -22.97
C LYS A 65 33.70 -18.57 -21.75
N LYS A 66 34.99 -18.88 -21.91
CA LYS A 66 35.99 -18.74 -20.85
C LYS A 66 36.27 -17.26 -20.54
N ALA A 67 36.41 -16.43 -21.56
CA ALA A 67 36.58 -14.97 -21.39
C ALA A 67 35.43 -14.33 -20.61
N LYS A 68 34.16 -14.72 -20.89
CA LYS A 68 32.99 -14.23 -20.13
C LYS A 68 32.98 -14.69 -18.68
N ARG A 69 33.34 -15.95 -18.41
CA ARG A 69 33.46 -16.47 -17.03
C ARG A 69 34.55 -15.73 -16.25
N TRP A 70 35.71 -15.52 -16.86
CA TRP A 70 36.79 -14.75 -16.27
C TRP A 70 36.35 -13.32 -15.92
N TYR A 71 35.69 -12.62 -16.83
CA TYR A 71 35.21 -11.25 -16.61
C TYR A 71 34.23 -11.15 -15.43
N TRP A 72 33.27 -12.08 -15.34
CA TRP A 72 32.34 -12.14 -14.21
C TRP A 72 33.02 -12.50 -12.88
N GLN A 73 34.03 -13.36 -12.90
CA GLN A 73 34.81 -13.68 -11.69
C GLN A 73 35.59 -12.46 -11.18
N GLN A 74 36.13 -11.62 -12.07
CA GLN A 74 36.82 -10.39 -11.66
C GLN A 74 35.86 -9.39 -11.02
N ILE A 75 34.65 -9.22 -11.58
CA ILE A 75 33.61 -8.38 -10.96
C ILE A 75 33.20 -8.94 -9.61
N LEU A 76 32.95 -10.25 -9.51
CA LEU A 76 32.52 -10.87 -8.25
C LEU A 76 33.60 -10.76 -7.16
N ARG A 77 34.88 -10.76 -7.53
CA ARG A 77 36.00 -10.56 -6.61
C ARG A 77 36.15 -9.10 -6.19
N TYR A 78 35.95 -8.17 -7.11
CA TYR A 78 36.16 -6.74 -6.88
C TYR A 78 34.96 -6.06 -6.21
N ALA A 79 33.74 -6.47 -6.55
CA ALA A 79 32.53 -5.76 -6.19
C ALA A 79 32.22 -5.73 -4.68
N PRO A 80 32.35 -6.83 -3.92
CA PRO A 80 32.02 -6.84 -2.51
C PRO A 80 32.81 -5.81 -1.70
N SER A 81 34.12 -5.69 -1.95
CA SER A 81 34.99 -4.76 -1.24
C SER A 81 34.61 -3.29 -1.45
N LYS A 82 34.21 -2.91 -2.66
CA LYS A 82 33.79 -1.52 -2.95
C LYS A 82 32.39 -1.21 -2.43
N ILE A 83 31.47 -2.17 -2.49
CA ILE A 83 30.11 -2.03 -1.93
C ILE A 83 30.20 -1.85 -0.42
N THR A 84 30.94 -2.72 0.28
CA THR A 84 31.05 -2.66 1.75
C THR A 84 31.76 -1.38 2.20
N HIS A 85 32.79 -0.94 1.50
CA HIS A 85 33.46 0.32 1.78
C HIS A 85 32.53 1.52 1.60
N LYS A 86 31.83 1.61 0.46
CA LYS A 86 30.85 2.69 0.20
C LYS A 86 29.75 2.70 1.24
N PHE A 87 29.23 1.53 1.58
CA PHE A 87 28.19 1.37 2.60
C PHE A 87 28.71 1.79 3.98
N TYR A 88 29.91 1.36 4.38
CA TYR A 88 30.53 1.73 5.64
C TYR A 88 30.70 3.26 5.78
N TRP A 89 31.26 3.93 4.77
CA TRP A 89 31.41 5.38 4.81
C TRP A 89 30.07 6.11 4.75
N SER A 90 29.12 5.61 3.96
CA SER A 90 27.77 6.19 3.93
C SER A 90 27.06 6.05 5.27
N ALA A 91 27.17 4.90 5.94
CA ALA A 91 26.61 4.67 7.27
C ALA A 91 27.32 5.54 8.32
N ALA A 92 28.65 5.62 8.28
CA ALA A 92 29.43 6.46 9.19
C ALA A 92 29.08 7.95 9.03
N MET A 93 28.93 8.44 7.80
CA MET A 93 28.47 9.80 7.51
C MET A 93 27.04 10.04 7.98
N PHE A 94 26.13 9.08 7.77
CA PHE A 94 24.75 9.16 8.26
C PHE A 94 24.69 9.27 9.79
N LEU A 95 25.46 8.43 10.50
CA LEU A 95 25.59 8.51 11.96
C LEU A 95 26.17 9.86 12.40
N ASN A 96 27.11 10.42 11.65
CA ASN A 96 27.64 11.74 11.93
C ASN A 96 26.57 12.83 11.74
N TYR A 97 25.79 12.79 10.66
CA TYR A 97 24.67 13.72 10.46
C TYR A 97 23.63 13.62 11.57
N ILE A 98 23.27 12.40 12.01
CA ILE A 98 22.39 12.19 13.16
C ILE A 98 23.00 12.83 14.41
N LYS A 99 24.28 12.56 14.70
CA LYS A 99 24.98 13.08 15.89
C LYS A 99 25.02 14.61 15.89
N ILE A 100 25.32 15.23 14.74
CA ILE A 100 25.35 16.69 14.58
C ILE A 100 23.94 17.27 14.75
N SER A 101 22.92 16.66 14.12
CA SER A 101 21.53 17.08 14.24
C SER A 101 21.05 17.03 15.69
N PHE A 102 21.30 15.94 16.43
CA PHE A 102 20.97 15.86 17.86
C PHE A 102 21.69 16.92 18.69
N ARG A 103 22.96 17.21 18.41
CA ARG A 103 23.70 18.27 19.10
C ARG A 103 23.09 19.64 18.81
N ASN A 104 22.65 19.90 17.58
CA ASN A 104 21.97 21.13 17.19
C ASN A 104 20.59 21.25 17.84
N LEU A 105 19.80 20.17 17.89
CA LEU A 105 18.51 20.13 18.59
C LEU A 105 18.67 20.48 20.08
N LYS A 106 19.70 19.90 20.74
CA LYS A 106 20.01 20.20 22.15
C LYS A 106 20.52 21.62 22.37
N LYS A 107 21.19 22.22 21.37
CA LYS A 107 21.68 23.61 21.43
C LYS A 107 20.54 24.63 21.26
N HIS A 108 19.59 24.36 20.37
CA HIS A 108 18.48 25.25 20.03
C HIS A 108 17.13 24.76 20.57
N LYS A 109 17.08 24.46 21.87
CA LYS A 109 15.97 23.73 22.51
C LYS A 109 14.58 24.32 22.26
N SER A 110 14.40 25.63 22.42
CA SER A 110 13.08 26.26 22.28
C SER A 110 12.56 26.18 20.83
N TYR A 111 13.42 26.48 19.87
CA TYR A 111 13.06 26.40 18.44
C TYR A 111 12.78 24.96 18.02
N SER A 112 13.62 24.02 18.45
CA SER A 112 13.41 22.60 18.18
C SER A 112 12.13 22.07 18.84
N PHE A 113 11.84 22.49 20.07
CA PHE A 113 10.62 22.11 20.78
C PHE A 113 9.37 22.55 20.03
N ILE A 114 9.27 23.84 19.66
CA ILE A 114 8.10 24.37 18.95
C ILE A 114 7.86 23.62 17.64
N ASN A 115 8.91 23.40 16.85
CA ASN A 115 8.78 22.72 15.55
C ASN A 115 8.41 21.23 15.69
N ILE A 116 9.10 20.51 16.59
CA ILE A 116 8.82 19.09 16.83
C ILE A 116 7.42 18.94 17.40
N PHE A 117 7.05 19.75 18.40
CA PHE A 117 5.75 19.68 19.05
C PHE A 117 4.61 19.98 18.07
N GLY A 118 4.70 21.07 17.30
CA GLY A 118 3.69 21.41 16.30
C GLY A 118 3.52 20.31 15.24
N LEU A 119 4.63 19.76 14.74
CA LEU A 119 4.60 18.66 13.79
C LEU A 119 4.00 17.39 14.41
N SER A 120 4.38 17.05 15.64
CA SER A 120 3.86 15.88 16.35
C SER A 120 2.36 16.00 16.61
N VAL A 121 1.88 17.16 17.07
CA VAL A 121 0.44 17.39 17.29
C VAL A 121 -0.33 17.30 15.98
N GLY A 122 0.17 17.95 14.91
CA GLY A 122 -0.47 17.86 13.59
C GLY A 122 -0.57 16.43 13.07
N LEU A 123 0.50 15.64 13.23
CA LEU A 123 0.53 14.24 12.83
C LEU A 123 -0.41 13.37 13.67
N VAL A 124 -0.48 13.60 14.99
CA VAL A 124 -1.43 12.90 15.87
C VAL A 124 -2.87 13.22 15.47
N CYS A 125 -3.22 14.50 15.28
CA CYS A 125 -4.55 14.90 14.84
C CYS A 125 -4.92 14.26 13.49
N PHE A 126 -3.99 14.26 12.53
CA PHE A 126 -4.20 13.63 11.22
C PHE A 126 -4.46 12.13 11.35
N VAL A 127 -3.66 11.41 12.14
CA VAL A 127 -3.82 9.98 12.36
C VAL A 127 -5.14 9.67 13.08
N LEU A 128 -5.51 10.46 14.09
CA LEU A 128 -6.77 10.27 14.82
C LEU A 128 -8.00 10.47 13.91
N ILE A 129 -8.00 11.51 13.07
CA ILE A 129 -9.07 11.73 12.09
C ILE A 129 -9.08 10.60 11.06
N GLY A 130 -7.91 10.16 10.58
CA GLY A 130 -7.80 9.04 9.65
C GLY A 130 -8.36 7.74 10.22
N LEU A 131 -8.06 7.44 11.49
CA LEU A 131 -8.61 6.29 12.20
C LEU A 131 -10.11 6.42 12.41
N PHE A 132 -10.61 7.61 12.74
CA PHE A 132 -12.04 7.85 12.88
C PHE A 132 -12.79 7.60 11.56
N VAL A 133 -12.28 8.14 10.45
CA VAL A 133 -12.85 7.90 9.11
C VAL A 133 -12.78 6.43 8.74
N GLN A 134 -11.67 5.75 9.02
CA GLN A 134 -11.55 4.31 8.77
C GLN A 134 -12.57 3.51 9.58
N TYR A 135 -12.74 3.85 10.85
CA TYR A 135 -13.72 3.23 11.74
C TYR A 135 -15.14 3.40 11.17
N GLU A 136 -15.52 4.63 10.84
CA GLU A 136 -16.85 4.95 10.28
C GLU A 136 -17.12 4.16 8.99
N LEU A 137 -16.15 4.10 8.08
CA LEU A 137 -16.27 3.36 6.82
C LEU A 137 -16.24 1.83 6.98
N SER A 138 -15.88 1.32 8.15
CA SER A 138 -15.85 -0.10 8.47
C SER A 138 -17.10 -0.58 9.22
N TYR A 139 -17.85 0.35 9.83
CA TYR A 139 -18.95 0.02 10.75
C TYR A 139 -20.06 -0.79 10.07
N ASP A 140 -20.44 -0.46 8.84
CA ASP A 140 -21.55 -1.13 8.13
C ASP A 140 -21.13 -2.37 7.32
N LYS A 141 -19.85 -2.75 7.33
CA LYS A 141 -19.29 -3.77 6.41
C LYS A 141 -19.17 -5.17 6.98
N PHE A 142 -19.71 -5.43 8.17
CA PHE A 142 -19.58 -6.73 8.82
C PHE A 142 -20.61 -7.77 8.36
N HIS A 143 -21.71 -7.35 7.75
CA HIS A 143 -22.69 -8.26 7.16
C HIS A 143 -22.21 -8.78 5.80
N GLU A 144 -22.42 -10.08 5.53
CA GLU A 144 -21.96 -10.75 4.31
C GLU A 144 -22.54 -10.14 3.04
N THR A 145 -23.75 -9.57 3.14
CA THR A 145 -24.52 -8.95 2.04
C THR A 145 -24.52 -7.41 2.11
N SER A 146 -23.58 -6.81 2.86
CA SER A 146 -23.52 -5.35 3.06
C SER A 146 -23.38 -4.53 1.77
N ASP A 147 -22.80 -5.12 0.71
CA ASP A 147 -22.64 -4.51 -0.61
C ASP A 147 -23.94 -4.43 -1.43
N ARG A 148 -24.94 -5.25 -1.07
CA ARG A 148 -26.22 -5.38 -1.77
C ARG A 148 -27.44 -5.16 -0.88
N THR A 149 -27.23 -4.64 0.34
CA THR A 149 -28.30 -4.31 1.29
C THR A 149 -28.64 -2.84 1.17
N TYR A 150 -29.93 -2.53 0.99
CA TYR A 150 -30.42 -1.17 0.81
C TYR A 150 -31.53 -0.85 1.81
N ARG A 151 -31.60 0.41 2.24
CA ARG A 151 -32.68 0.93 3.07
C ARG A 151 -33.64 1.76 2.23
N VAL A 152 -34.92 1.40 2.23
CA VAL A 152 -35.97 2.17 1.56
C VAL A 152 -36.42 3.32 2.47
N LEU A 153 -36.50 4.52 1.90
CA LEU A 153 -36.93 5.74 2.58
C LEU A 153 -38.18 6.29 1.89
N ALA A 154 -39.08 6.89 2.66
CA ALA A 154 -40.23 7.59 2.13
C ALA A 154 -39.90 9.08 1.95
N GLN A 155 -40.01 9.58 0.72
CA GLN A 155 -39.94 11.02 0.46
C GLN A 155 -41.31 11.65 0.67
N GLN A 156 -41.38 12.77 1.39
CA GLN A 156 -42.59 13.55 1.61
C GLN A 156 -42.36 15.00 1.15
N PRO A 157 -42.50 15.28 -0.17
CA PRO A 157 -42.22 16.60 -0.71
C PRO A 157 -43.00 17.70 0.00
N GLY A 158 -42.30 18.74 0.44
CA GLY A 158 -42.90 19.88 1.16
C GLY A 158 -43.07 19.67 2.67
N ASN A 159 -42.76 18.49 3.21
CA ASN A 159 -42.69 18.24 4.63
C ASN A 159 -41.22 18.10 5.07
N GLU A 160 -40.49 19.21 5.11
CA GLU A 160 -39.07 19.22 5.47
C GLU A 160 -38.89 19.26 6.99
N TYR A 161 -38.12 18.30 7.53
CA TYR A 161 -37.75 18.23 8.93
C TYR A 161 -36.23 18.07 9.06
N MET A 162 -35.59 18.93 9.85
CA MET A 162 -34.13 18.97 10.02
C MET A 162 -33.33 19.02 8.69
N GLY A 163 -33.87 19.70 7.66
CA GLY A 163 -33.21 19.87 6.37
C GLY A 163 -33.35 18.68 5.41
N SER A 164 -34.29 17.77 5.66
CA SER A 164 -34.62 16.66 4.76
C SER A 164 -36.13 16.42 4.70
N ASP A 165 -36.63 16.08 3.52
CA ASP A 165 -37.99 15.57 3.30
C ASP A 165 -38.02 14.03 3.19
N MET A 166 -36.89 13.37 3.51
CA MET A 166 -36.75 11.92 3.49
C MET A 166 -36.95 11.35 4.89
N TYR A 167 -37.84 10.37 5.00
CA TYR A 167 -38.24 9.75 6.26
C TYR A 167 -37.90 8.27 6.26
N THR A 168 -37.44 7.78 7.41
CA THR A 168 -37.18 6.34 7.61
C THR A 168 -38.45 5.53 7.86
N LEU A 169 -39.59 6.19 8.07
CA LEU A 169 -40.85 5.53 8.34
C LEU A 169 -41.51 5.12 7.02
N THR A 170 -41.74 3.83 6.85
CA THR A 170 -42.41 3.25 5.68
C THR A 170 -43.56 2.35 6.13
N PRO A 171 -44.56 2.09 5.27
CA PRO A 171 -45.62 1.12 5.59
C PRO A 171 -45.04 -0.27 5.84
N THR A 172 -45.50 -0.98 6.87
CA THR A 172 -44.99 -2.32 7.21
C THR A 172 -45.22 -3.35 6.10
N ALA A 173 -46.28 -3.20 5.31
CA ALA A 173 -46.56 -4.05 4.15
C ALA A 173 -45.54 -3.91 3.01
N LEU A 174 -44.70 -2.86 3.02
CA LEU A 174 -43.76 -2.57 1.94
C LEU A 174 -42.75 -3.70 1.73
N SER A 175 -42.24 -4.34 2.79
CA SER A 175 -41.28 -5.45 2.64
C SER A 175 -41.89 -6.62 1.85
N ALA A 176 -43.11 -7.03 2.21
CA ALA A 176 -43.83 -8.10 1.52
C ALA A 176 -44.16 -7.73 0.06
N THR A 177 -44.62 -6.50 -0.19
CA THR A 177 -44.93 -6.02 -1.55
C THR A 177 -43.67 -5.95 -2.42
N MET A 178 -42.55 -5.48 -1.88
CA MET A 178 -41.28 -5.42 -2.62
C MET A 178 -40.82 -6.81 -3.08
N LYS A 179 -40.90 -7.81 -2.21
CA LYS A 179 -40.54 -9.20 -2.54
C LYS A 179 -41.48 -9.86 -3.55
N SER A 180 -42.77 -9.48 -3.54
CA SER A 180 -43.79 -9.97 -4.47
C SER A 180 -43.65 -9.36 -5.87
N ASP A 181 -43.45 -8.05 -5.94
CA ASP A 181 -43.58 -7.29 -7.19
C ASP A 181 -42.26 -7.19 -7.95
N PHE A 182 -41.11 -7.35 -7.27
CA PHE A 182 -39.78 -7.22 -7.85
C PHE A 182 -38.98 -8.52 -7.68
N PRO A 183 -38.77 -9.31 -8.76
CA PRO A 183 -38.03 -10.57 -8.68
C PRO A 183 -36.54 -10.40 -8.32
N GLU A 184 -35.98 -9.20 -8.44
CA GLU A 184 -34.62 -8.86 -8.03
C GLU A 184 -34.46 -8.75 -6.51
N VAL A 185 -35.56 -8.66 -5.75
CA VAL A 185 -35.55 -8.59 -4.29
C VAL A 185 -35.58 -10.00 -3.71
N GLU A 186 -34.41 -10.51 -3.34
CA GLU A 186 -34.27 -11.86 -2.76
C GLU A 186 -34.88 -11.96 -1.35
N ALA A 187 -34.71 -10.93 -0.52
CA ALA A 187 -35.21 -10.85 0.84
C ALA A 187 -35.54 -9.39 1.20
N ALA A 188 -36.59 -9.19 2.00
CA ALA A 188 -36.97 -7.87 2.49
C ALA A 188 -37.55 -7.98 3.90
N THR A 189 -37.07 -7.14 4.81
CA THR A 189 -37.53 -7.09 6.20
C THR A 189 -37.98 -5.69 6.58
N TYR A 190 -38.94 -5.58 7.49
CA TYR A 190 -39.22 -4.32 8.17
C TYR A 190 -38.38 -4.22 9.45
N PHE A 191 -38.01 -2.99 9.84
CA PHE A 191 -37.19 -2.74 11.02
C PHE A 191 -37.85 -1.67 11.90
N GLY A 192 -38.26 -2.04 13.10
CA GLY A 192 -38.87 -1.11 14.06
C GLY A 192 -38.21 -1.20 15.43
N MET A 193 -37.74 -0.08 15.97
CA MET A 193 -37.33 -0.04 17.38
C MET A 193 -38.56 -0.15 18.27
N THR A 194 -38.52 -1.07 19.22
CA THR A 194 -39.60 -1.28 20.20
C THR A 194 -39.01 -1.31 21.61
N ARG A 195 -39.85 -1.00 22.60
CA ARG A 195 -39.53 -1.22 24.00
C ARG A 195 -40.67 -2.06 24.57
N THR A 196 -40.35 -3.28 25.00
CA THR A 196 -41.35 -4.25 25.44
C THR A 196 -41.04 -4.74 26.84
N LEU A 197 -42.07 -5.28 27.51
CA LEU A 197 -41.91 -5.95 28.79
C LEU A 197 -41.76 -7.44 28.53
N LEU A 198 -40.61 -7.99 28.89
CA LEU A 198 -40.34 -9.42 28.84
C LEU A 198 -40.55 -9.98 30.23
N SER A 199 -41.36 -11.03 30.36
CA SER A 199 -41.57 -11.70 31.64
C SER A 199 -41.10 -13.14 31.57
N ILE A 200 -40.27 -13.53 32.52
CA ILE A 200 -39.80 -14.91 32.71
C ILE A 200 -40.20 -15.28 34.13
N GLU A 201 -41.09 -16.25 34.25
CA GLU A 201 -41.68 -16.66 35.53
C GLU A 201 -42.29 -15.45 36.28
N ASP A 202 -41.72 -15.05 37.42
CA ASP A 202 -42.19 -13.93 38.25
C ASP A 202 -41.38 -12.63 38.05
N GLU A 203 -40.38 -12.62 37.16
CA GLU A 203 -39.53 -11.45 36.90
C GLU A 203 -39.91 -10.77 35.58
N THR A 204 -40.01 -9.43 35.60
CA THR A 204 -40.32 -8.61 34.42
C THR A 204 -39.19 -7.63 34.13
N PHE A 205 -38.77 -7.61 32.87
CA PHE A 205 -37.68 -6.77 32.35
C PHE A 205 -38.23 -5.82 31.30
N SER A 206 -37.85 -4.54 31.37
CA SER A 206 -38.17 -3.56 30.32
C SER A 206 -37.00 -3.45 29.35
N GLU A 207 -37.11 -4.16 28.24
CA GLU A 207 -36.04 -4.25 27.25
C GLU A 207 -36.36 -3.45 26.00
N ALA A 208 -35.30 -2.87 25.42
CA ALA A 208 -35.34 -2.29 24.09
C ALA A 208 -34.95 -3.37 23.07
N GLY A 209 -35.71 -3.48 21.99
CA GLY A 209 -35.49 -4.48 20.97
C GLY A 209 -35.82 -3.97 19.58
N VAL A 210 -35.63 -4.87 18.61
CA VAL A 210 -36.00 -4.65 17.22
C VAL A 210 -37.16 -5.59 16.89
N LEU A 211 -38.25 -5.01 16.40
CA LEU A 211 -39.32 -5.76 15.79
C LEU A 211 -38.99 -5.94 14.31
N SER A 212 -38.98 -7.19 13.87
CA SER A 212 -38.64 -7.62 12.51
C SER A 212 -39.44 -8.87 12.11
N ASP A 213 -39.21 -9.37 10.91
CA ASP A 213 -39.73 -10.66 10.41
C ASP A 213 -38.60 -11.67 10.18
N GLY A 214 -38.95 -12.90 9.79
CA GLY A 214 -37.99 -13.98 9.56
C GLY A 214 -36.97 -13.74 8.44
N ASP A 215 -37.20 -12.77 7.54
CA ASP A 215 -36.22 -12.41 6.50
C ASP A 215 -35.04 -11.59 7.07
N PHE A 216 -35.16 -11.07 8.30
CA PHE A 216 -34.12 -10.26 8.95
C PHE A 216 -32.76 -10.94 8.96
N PHE A 217 -32.71 -12.23 9.33
CA PHE A 217 -31.47 -12.98 9.45
C PHE A 217 -30.91 -13.50 8.11
N GLN A 218 -31.68 -13.40 7.02
CA GLN A 218 -31.16 -13.61 5.66
C GLN A 218 -30.41 -12.36 5.16
N ILE A 219 -30.81 -11.18 5.64
CA ILE A 219 -30.20 -9.89 5.26
C ILE A 219 -29.02 -9.56 6.18
N PHE A 220 -29.19 -9.73 7.49
CA PHE A 220 -28.20 -9.36 8.49
C PHE A 220 -27.51 -10.60 9.08
N SER A 221 -26.24 -10.78 8.72
CA SER A 221 -25.41 -11.88 9.24
C SER A 221 -25.07 -11.68 10.72
N TYR A 222 -25.41 -12.67 11.54
CA TYR A 222 -25.05 -12.74 12.96
C TYR A 222 -24.52 -14.14 13.31
N GLN A 223 -23.63 -14.20 14.31
CA GLN A 223 -23.20 -15.48 14.87
C GLN A 223 -24.22 -15.96 15.91
N TRP A 224 -24.86 -17.08 15.64
CA TRP A 224 -25.83 -17.71 16.53
C TRP A 224 -25.14 -18.61 17.54
N TYR A 225 -25.46 -18.45 18.83
CA TYR A 225 -25.01 -19.35 19.89
C TYR A 225 -25.99 -20.51 20.10
N GLU A 226 -27.29 -20.22 20.02
CA GLU A 226 -28.39 -21.18 20.18
C GLU A 226 -29.55 -20.81 19.24
N GLY A 227 -30.34 -21.79 18.80
CA GLY A 227 -31.48 -21.60 17.90
C GLY A 227 -31.19 -21.86 16.43
N ASN A 228 -32.13 -21.50 15.56
CA ASN A 228 -32.00 -21.63 14.10
C ASN A 228 -32.51 -20.35 13.39
N PRO A 229 -31.66 -19.65 12.63
CA PRO A 229 -32.04 -18.43 11.90
C PRO A 229 -33.16 -18.65 10.88
N GLU A 230 -33.28 -19.83 10.28
CA GLU A 230 -34.28 -20.10 9.24
C GLU A 230 -35.71 -20.22 9.79
N THR A 231 -35.83 -20.55 11.08
CA THR A 231 -37.12 -20.74 11.77
C THR A 231 -37.42 -19.65 12.79
N ALA A 232 -36.50 -18.71 13.00
CA ALA A 232 -36.67 -17.60 13.93
C ALA A 232 -37.79 -16.66 13.45
N LEU A 233 -38.50 -16.04 14.39
CA LEU A 233 -39.53 -15.01 14.14
C LEU A 233 -40.72 -15.48 13.27
N GLN A 234 -41.02 -16.78 13.25
CA GLN A 234 -42.23 -17.30 12.59
C GLN A 234 -43.51 -17.07 13.42
N ASP A 235 -43.40 -16.98 14.75
CA ASP A 235 -44.51 -16.60 15.63
C ASP A 235 -44.43 -15.10 15.94
N PRO A 236 -45.53 -14.33 15.81
CA PRO A 236 -45.57 -12.90 16.14
C PRO A 236 -45.07 -12.54 17.56
N ASN A 237 -45.14 -13.48 18.51
CA ASN A 237 -44.67 -13.28 19.89
C ASN A 237 -43.34 -13.99 20.19
N SER A 238 -42.69 -14.57 19.19
CA SER A 238 -41.35 -15.13 19.36
C SER A 238 -40.29 -14.04 19.43
N ILE A 239 -39.21 -14.36 20.16
CA ILE A 239 -38.03 -13.50 20.39
C ILE A 239 -36.83 -14.22 19.80
#